data_AF-A0A0Q0VUK6-F1
#
_entry.id   AF-A0A0Q0VUK6-F1
#
_cell.length_a   1.000
_cell.length_b   1.000
_cell.length_c   1.000
_cell.angle_alpha   90.00
_cell.angle_beta   90.00
_cell.angle_gamma   90.00
#
_symmetry.space_group_name_H-M   'P 1'
#
loop_
_entity.id
_entity.type
_entity.pdbx_description
1 polymer ?
#
loop_
_entity_poly.entity_id
_entity_poly.type
_entity_poly.pdbx_seq_one_letter_code
_entity_poly.pdbx_strand_id
1 'polypeptide(L)'
;MLKTQFSIMTFLLSLVSVLQADAGPAIPLPEIRVEEAICLGRDYFLNQWDNPYERTSLDLKDFIIQQVIYTNYYRSGEQIDDEIQEQWIWLITFIHPVANDHTMTFQIDSAGEISLYNLTI
;
A
#
# COMPACT_ATOMS: atom_id res chain seq x y z
N MET A 1 45.62 -30.28 -27.56
CA MET A 1 45.83 -29.04 -26.79
C MET A 1 44.55 -28.20 -26.84
N LEU A 2 43.56 -28.50 -25.98
CA LEU A 2 42.23 -27.87 -26.02
C LEU A 2 41.65 -27.63 -24.60
N LYS A 3 42.50 -27.43 -23.60
CA LYS A 3 42.08 -27.31 -22.18
C LYS A 3 42.18 -25.89 -21.60
N THR A 4 42.87 -24.97 -22.26
CA THR A 4 43.16 -23.64 -21.73
C THR A 4 42.11 -22.58 -22.08
N GLN A 5 41.32 -22.76 -23.15
CA GLN A 5 40.34 -21.74 -23.56
C GLN A 5 39.03 -21.80 -22.78
N PHE A 6 38.65 -22.96 -22.23
CA PHE A 6 37.44 -23.08 -21.42
C PHE A 6 37.55 -22.35 -20.08
N SER A 7 38.75 -22.28 -19.47
CA SER A 7 38.93 -21.65 -18.15
C SER A 7 38.82 -20.12 -18.17
N ILE A 8 39.21 -19.47 -19.27
CA ILE A 8 39.19 -18.00 -19.36
C ILE A 8 37.75 -17.50 -19.55
N MET A 9 36.93 -18.26 -20.28
CA MET A 9 35.53 -17.90 -20.54
C MET A 9 34.66 -18.01 -19.28
N THR A 10 34.93 -18.97 -18.40
CA THR A 10 34.23 -19.10 -17.11
C THR A 10 34.59 -17.98 -16.14
N PHE A 11 35.85 -17.49 -16.16
CA PHE A 11 36.28 -16.39 -15.31
C PHE A 11 35.65 -15.06 -15.71
N LEU A 12 35.50 -14.80 -17.02
CA LEU A 12 34.85 -13.59 -17.53
C LEU A 12 33.34 -13.53 -17.23
N LEU A 13 32.63 -14.67 -17.24
CA LEU A 13 31.20 -14.69 -16.85
C LEU A 13 30.97 -14.42 -15.35
N SER A 14 31.93 -14.77 -14.49
CA SER A 14 31.82 -14.50 -13.04
C SER A 14 32.02 -13.03 -12.66
N LEU A 15 32.59 -12.21 -13.56
CA LEU A 15 32.87 -10.81 -13.30
C LEU A 15 31.65 -9.88 -13.51
N VAL A 16 30.62 -10.34 -14.22
CA VAL A 16 29.43 -9.53 -14.58
C VAL A 16 28.31 -9.66 -13.54
N SER A 17 28.43 -10.57 -12.57
CA SER A 17 27.38 -10.82 -11.57
C SER A 17 27.40 -9.88 -10.36
N VAL A 18 28.31 -8.90 -10.33
CA VAL A 18 28.40 -7.88 -9.28
C VAL A 18 27.73 -6.59 -9.74
N LEU A 19 26.56 -6.70 -10.39
CA LEU A 19 25.58 -5.62 -10.38
C LEU A 19 25.09 -5.55 -8.93
N GLN A 20 25.70 -4.66 -8.16
CA GLN A 20 25.24 -4.31 -6.83
C GLN A 20 23.79 -3.88 -6.98
N ALA A 21 22.85 -4.72 -6.53
CA ALA A 21 21.49 -4.30 -6.33
C ALA A 21 21.55 -3.16 -5.32
N ASP A 22 21.40 -1.93 -5.81
CA ASP A 22 21.28 -0.76 -4.97
C ASP A 22 20.06 -1.01 -4.09
N ALA A 23 20.27 -1.09 -2.77
CA ALA A 23 19.16 -1.22 -1.86
C ALA A 23 18.32 0.04 -2.05
N GLY A 24 17.04 -0.14 -2.43
CA GLY A 24 16.14 0.99 -2.64
C GLY A 24 16.13 1.94 -1.43
N PRO A 25 15.63 3.17 -1.61
CA PRO A 25 15.61 4.16 -0.54
C PRO A 25 15.00 3.57 0.73
N ALA A 26 15.58 3.93 1.89
CA ALA A 26 15.13 3.43 3.17
C ALA A 26 13.64 3.76 3.38
N ILE A 27 12.85 2.77 3.77
CA ILE A 27 11.46 2.97 4.19
C ILE A 27 11.49 3.78 5.50
N PRO A 28 10.90 4.99 5.55
CA PRO A 28 10.86 5.78 6.76
C PRO A 28 9.97 5.12 7.80
N LEU A 29 10.18 5.48 9.06
CA LEU A 29 9.26 5.07 10.12
C LEU A 29 7.97 5.88 10.01
N PRO A 30 6.79 5.24 10.15
CA PRO A 30 5.53 5.95 10.12
C PRO A 30 5.39 6.85 11.35
N GLU A 31 4.97 8.11 11.13
CA GLU A 31 4.70 9.07 12.21
C GLU A 31 3.52 8.63 13.06
N ILE A 32 2.47 8.13 12.40
CA ILE A 32 1.31 7.51 13.04
C ILE A 32 1.55 6.01 13.16
N ARG A 33 1.37 5.47 14.36
CA ARG A 33 1.51 4.03 14.57
C ARG A 33 0.38 3.26 13.89
N VAL A 34 0.64 2.01 13.54
CA VAL A 34 -0.36 1.14 12.90
C VAL A 34 -1.65 1.02 13.71
N GLU A 35 -1.56 0.96 15.05
CA GLU A 35 -2.73 0.82 15.91
C GLU A 35 -3.61 2.09 15.89
N GLU A 36 -2.97 3.25 15.83
CA GLU A 36 -3.64 4.55 15.74
C GLU A 36 -4.28 4.74 14.37
N ALA A 37 -3.57 4.39 13.29
CA ALA A 37 -4.11 4.39 11.94
C ALA A 37 -5.37 3.51 11.85
N ILE A 38 -5.32 2.30 12.42
CA ILE A 38 -6.49 1.39 12.47
C ILE A 38 -7.67 2.03 13.20
N CYS A 39 -7.44 2.66 14.35
CA CYS A 39 -8.49 3.35 15.09
C CYS A 39 -9.09 4.50 14.28
N LEU A 40 -8.25 5.35 13.69
CA LEU A 40 -8.67 6.46 12.84
C LEU A 40 -9.52 5.98 11.65
N GLY A 41 -9.04 4.97 10.91
CA GLY A 41 -9.75 4.42 9.77
C GLY A 41 -11.09 3.79 10.16
N ARG A 42 -11.13 3.04 11.27
CA ARG A 42 -12.38 2.44 11.79
C ARG A 42 -13.38 3.51 12.20
N ASP A 43 -12.94 4.49 12.98
CA ASP A 43 -13.83 5.52 13.52
C ASP A 43 -14.36 6.40 12.37
N TYR A 44 -13.54 6.70 11.37
CA TYR A 44 -13.98 7.38 10.15
C TYR A 44 -15.02 6.55 9.38
N PHE A 45 -14.74 5.26 9.13
CA PHE A 45 -15.65 4.35 8.44
C PHE A 45 -17.03 4.26 9.13
N LEU A 46 -17.04 4.14 10.45
CA LEU A 46 -18.29 4.07 11.23
C LEU A 46 -19.06 5.41 11.26
N ASN A 47 -18.37 6.55 11.17
CA ASN A 47 -18.99 7.87 11.28
C ASN A 47 -19.40 8.50 9.92
N GLN A 48 -18.69 8.19 8.84
CA GLN A 48 -18.96 8.77 7.51
C GLN A 48 -20.04 8.04 6.73
N TRP A 49 -20.31 6.77 7.05
CA TRP A 49 -21.38 6.00 6.43
C TRP A 49 -22.73 6.17 7.15
N ASP A 50 -22.98 7.38 7.65
CA ASP A 50 -24.32 7.80 8.10
C ASP A 50 -25.06 8.52 6.95
N ASN A 51 -24.73 8.20 5.68
CA ASN A 51 -25.45 8.70 4.52
C ASN A 51 -26.77 7.89 4.34
N PRO A 52 -27.94 8.49 4.61
CA PRO A 52 -29.21 7.77 4.63
C PRO A 52 -29.66 7.25 3.26
N TYR A 53 -29.01 7.66 2.16
CA TYR A 53 -29.37 7.29 0.80
C TYR A 53 -28.62 6.07 0.25
N GLU A 54 -27.53 5.65 0.89
CA GLU A 54 -26.70 4.50 0.48
C GLU A 54 -26.65 3.41 1.55
N ARG A 55 -27.79 3.18 2.22
CA ARG A 55 -28.02 1.94 2.94
C ARG A 55 -28.17 0.80 1.94
N THR A 56 -27.06 0.36 1.35
CA THR A 56 -26.88 -1.07 1.11
C THR A 56 -27.23 -1.80 2.42
N SER A 57 -27.90 -2.93 2.33
CA SER A 57 -28.42 -3.68 3.50
C SER A 57 -27.32 -4.28 4.39
N LEU A 58 -26.09 -3.77 4.28
CA LEU A 58 -24.89 -4.27 4.94
C LEU A 58 -24.69 -3.45 6.21
N ASP A 59 -24.61 -4.13 7.34
CA ASP A 59 -24.30 -3.48 8.60
C ASP A 59 -22.80 -3.17 8.62
N LEU A 60 -22.44 -1.91 8.81
CA LEU A 60 -21.04 -1.47 8.80
C LEU A 60 -20.21 -2.21 9.85
N LYS A 61 -20.82 -2.60 10.97
CA LYS A 61 -20.15 -3.38 12.01
C LYS A 61 -19.70 -4.78 11.55
N ASP A 62 -20.27 -5.28 10.45
CA ASP A 62 -19.95 -6.60 9.92
C ASP A 62 -18.67 -6.57 9.09
N PHE A 63 -18.21 -5.39 8.65
CA PHE A 63 -16.94 -5.26 7.93
C PHE A 63 -15.76 -5.56 8.85
N ILE A 64 -14.79 -6.29 8.32
CA ILE A 64 -13.53 -6.62 9.00
C ILE A 64 -12.36 -5.94 8.30
N ILE A 65 -11.28 -5.71 9.04
CA ILE A 65 -10.03 -5.22 8.45
C ILE A 65 -9.41 -6.36 7.64
N GLN A 66 -9.27 -6.15 6.34
CA GLN A 66 -8.60 -7.07 5.42
C GLN A 66 -7.10 -6.81 5.37
N GLN A 67 -6.72 -5.54 5.31
CA GLN A 67 -5.35 -5.15 5.01
C GLN A 67 -5.00 -3.80 5.61
N VAL A 68 -3.75 -3.67 6.07
CA VAL A 68 -3.14 -2.42 6.50
C VAL A 68 -1.76 -2.31 5.84
N ILE A 69 -1.54 -1.29 5.02
CA ILE A 69 -0.29 -1.10 4.26
C ILE A 69 0.28 0.27 4.58
N TYR A 70 1.59 0.35 4.84
CA TYR A 70 2.32 1.62 4.81
C TYR A 70 3.03 1.77 3.47
N THR A 71 2.70 2.81 2.70
CA THR A 71 3.18 2.95 1.32
C THR A 71 3.30 4.41 0.91
N ASN A 72 4.17 4.68 -0.05
CA ASN A 72 4.23 5.94 -0.80
C ASN A 72 3.76 5.75 -2.26
N TYR A 73 3.17 4.60 -2.60
CA TYR A 73 2.73 4.31 -3.96
C TYR A 73 1.39 5.01 -4.24
N TYR A 74 1.47 6.18 -4.86
CA TYR A 74 0.31 6.91 -5.39
C TYR A 74 -0.43 6.08 -6.46
N ARG A 75 -1.77 6.03 -6.38
CA ARG A 75 -2.63 5.60 -7.48
C ARG A 75 -3.49 6.77 -7.93
N SER A 76 -3.03 7.44 -8.97
CA SER A 76 -3.90 8.07 -9.96
C SER A 76 -3.12 8.14 -11.26
N GLY A 77 -3.71 7.69 -12.36
CA GLY A 77 -3.11 7.69 -13.70
C GLY A 77 -2.94 9.09 -14.31
N GLU A 78 -2.71 10.09 -13.47
CA GLU A 78 -2.34 11.44 -13.89
C GLU A 78 -0.86 11.61 -13.60
N GLN A 79 -0.15 12.15 -14.59
CA GLN A 79 1.21 12.63 -14.43
C GLN A 79 1.21 13.67 -13.32
N ILE A 80 1.67 13.27 -12.14
CA ILE A 80 1.84 14.18 -11.02
C ILE A 80 3.30 14.63 -11.04
N ASP A 81 3.49 15.95 -10.97
CA ASP A 81 4.78 16.63 -10.82
C ASP A 81 5.69 15.90 -9.81
N ASP A 82 6.99 15.90 -10.09
CA ASP A 82 8.03 15.24 -9.30
C ASP A 82 8.03 15.63 -7.79
N GLU A 83 7.29 16.67 -7.39
CA GLU A 83 7.11 17.12 -6.00
C GLU A 83 6.20 16.24 -5.13
N ILE A 84 5.32 15.39 -5.69
CA ILE A 84 4.39 14.57 -4.89
C ILE A 84 4.95 13.15 -4.62
N GLN A 85 6.22 12.89 -4.93
CA GLN A 85 6.84 11.58 -4.72
C GLN A 85 7.09 11.16 -3.26
N GLU A 86 6.76 11.96 -2.24
CA GLU A 86 7.39 11.75 -0.93
C GLU A 86 6.45 11.51 0.27
N GLN A 87 5.13 11.55 0.12
CA GLN A 87 4.27 11.32 1.29
C GLN A 87 3.95 9.84 1.48
N TRP A 88 4.43 9.30 2.59
CA TRP A 88 4.05 7.98 3.04
C TRP A 88 2.71 8.03 3.78
N ILE A 89 1.86 7.06 3.47
CA ILE A 89 0.49 6.98 3.96
C ILE A 89 0.18 5.57 4.45
N TRP A 90 -0.81 5.48 5.33
CA TRP A 90 -1.46 4.22 5.67
C TRP A 90 -2.65 3.98 4.74
N LEU A 91 -2.72 2.80 4.14
CA LEU A 91 -3.92 2.29 3.47
C LEU A 91 -4.58 1.25 4.36
N ILE A 92 -5.85 1.45 4.69
CA ILE A 92 -6.64 0.54 5.53
C ILE A 92 -7.84 0.06 4.74
N THR A 93 -7.87 -1.23 4.45
CA THR A 93 -8.93 -1.87 3.68
C THR A 93 -9.86 -2.65 4.60
N PHE A 94 -11.13 -2.30 4.54
CA PHE A 94 -12.26 -3.02 5.14
C PHE A 94 -12.94 -3.87 4.08
N ILE A 95 -13.39 -5.07 4.46
CA ILE A 95 -14.12 -6.00 3.58
C ILE A 95 -15.37 -6.52 4.29
N HIS A 96 -16.48 -6.65 3.55
CA HIS A 96 -17.65 -7.33 4.07
C HIS A 96 -17.44 -8.86 4.01
N PRO A 97 -17.51 -9.60 5.12
CA PRO A 97 -17.11 -11.01 5.17
C PRO A 97 -18.01 -11.93 4.35
N VAL A 98 -19.28 -11.55 4.15
CA VAL A 98 -20.27 -12.31 3.36
C VAL A 98 -20.33 -11.82 1.91
N ALA A 99 -20.10 -10.53 1.70
CA ALA A 99 -20.15 -9.88 0.40
C ALA A 99 -18.71 -9.48 0.06
N ASN A 100 -17.88 -10.50 -0.17
CA ASN A 100 -16.42 -10.41 -0.21
C ASN A 100 -15.84 -9.61 -1.38
N ASP A 101 -16.70 -9.05 -2.22
CA ASP A 101 -16.44 -8.05 -3.26
C ASP A 101 -16.63 -6.61 -2.76
N HIS A 102 -17.31 -6.41 -1.64
CA HIS A 102 -17.52 -5.12 -1.03
C HIS A 102 -16.31 -4.73 -0.19
N THR A 103 -15.50 -3.82 -0.72
CA THR A 103 -14.27 -3.35 -0.08
C THR A 103 -14.24 -1.84 -0.02
N MET A 104 -13.76 -1.32 1.11
CA MET A 104 -13.54 0.11 1.31
C MET A 104 -12.11 0.32 1.77
N THR A 105 -11.34 1.11 1.04
CA THR A 105 -9.98 1.45 1.41
C THR A 105 -9.90 2.93 1.75
N PHE A 106 -9.40 3.25 2.92
CA PHE A 106 -9.09 4.60 3.35
C PHE A 106 -7.59 4.83 3.31
N GLN A 107 -7.19 6.03 2.88
CA GLN A 107 -5.83 6.51 3.07
C GLN A 107 -5.78 7.44 4.28
N ILE A 108 -4.73 7.33 5.07
CA ILE A 108 -4.46 8.15 6.25
C ILE A 108 -3.05 8.70 6.11
N ASP A 109 -2.93 10.03 6.08
CA ASP A 109 -1.64 10.69 5.93
C ASP A 109 -0.89 10.82 7.26
N SER A 110 0.29 11.42 7.24
CA SER A 110 1.11 11.65 8.44
C SER A 110 0.48 12.63 9.44
N ALA A 111 -0.42 13.52 8.99
CA ALA A 111 -1.17 14.44 9.83
C ALA A 111 -2.43 13.79 10.45
N GLY A 112 -2.79 12.59 10.01
CA GLY A 112 -3.99 11.87 10.44
C GLY A 112 -5.23 12.27 9.67
N GLU A 113 -5.09 12.99 8.56
CA GLU A 113 -6.18 13.28 7.64
C GLU A 113 -6.56 12.01 6.87
N ILE A 114 -7.87 11.79 6.74
CA ILE A 114 -8.44 10.55 6.20
C ILE A 114 -9.21 10.89 4.93
N SER A 115 -8.99 10.12 3.87
CA SER A 115 -9.81 10.19 2.65
C SER A 115 -10.10 8.81 2.07
N LEU A 116 -11.18 8.71 1.30
CA LEU A 116 -11.54 7.47 0.61
C LEU A 116 -10.61 7.26 -0.58
N TYR A 117 -9.86 6.14 -0.55
CA TYR A 117 -8.95 5.75 -1.62
C TYR A 117 -9.63 4.85 -2.65
N ASN A 118 -10.45 3.90 -2.21
CA ASN A 118 -11.18 3.00 -3.10
C ASN A 118 -12.49 2.53 -2.46
N LEU A 119 -13.51 2.35 -3.29
CA LEU A 119 -14.79 1.77 -2.93
C LEU A 119 -15.20 0.77 -4.01
N THR A 120 -15.43 -0.48 -3.61
CA THR A 120 -16.02 -1.53 -4.44
C THR A 120 -17.27 -2.03 -3.70
N ILE A 121 -18.40 -2.09 -4.41
CA ILE A 121 -19.72 -2.54 -3.94
C ILE A 121 -20.31 -3.37 -5.08
#